data_AF-A0A5P1FTE2-F1
#
_entry.id   AF-A0A5P1FTE2-F1
#
_cell.length_a   1.000
_cell.length_b   1.000
_cell.length_c   1.000
_cell.angle_alpha   90.00
_cell.angle_beta   90.00
_cell.angle_gamma   90.00
#
_symmetry.space_group_name_H-M   'P 1'
#
loop_
_entity.id
_entity.type
_entity.pdbx_description
1 polymer ?
#
loop_
_entity_poly.entity_id
_entity_poly.type
_entity_poly.pdbx_seq_one_letter_code
_entity_poly.pdbx_strand_id
1 'polypeptide(L)'
;MLSKRSIDVTAPAGRLGPDITRGYLHKSLSATVEFIVENDNASLLVSSASPELVTFYITQDTQKHQLLPELQIGHFCVTGKISTQCSLADPLSGELTVETSAVPIKSIDIQLLRVESILAGERIISDASVVQTTQIADGDVCRSMTLPIFVLLPRLLVCPTVLAGSFSVEFQVSIVISFQSELAKLYPKSDLRTPRPWGCDASILLETDYNKGITSELLSSRNFGIRNIDSIAKIKSIVEEFCPGQVSCADIIALAAREAVAYSGGPKIVIPLGRKDSTMGSNLRADDELPSASTGVDDAVRIFMGREMSIEETVALLGAHTLGVGHCISIAHRLYNSNVNHRERIDSVFEAYLRLNCPTEVPITNYTFIVSDLTSLIFDNQYYRDVMSGRGLFSIDSDMSMDPRTVPIVRRFAEDQAYFFQVFSSAFVKLSSAVNPEGGEIRRECRRIN
;
A
#
# COMPACT_ATOMS: atom_id res chain seq x y z
N MET A 1 6.62 -24.96 -4.48
CA MET A 1 6.65 -25.01 -3.00
C MET A 1 7.98 -24.41 -2.54
N LEU A 2 7.97 -23.48 -1.60
CA LEU A 2 9.20 -23.06 -0.89
C LEU A 2 9.20 -23.72 0.49
N SER A 3 10.34 -24.29 0.88
CA SER A 3 10.52 -24.90 2.19
C SER A 3 10.32 -23.83 3.27
N LYS A 4 9.40 -24.05 4.22
CA LYS A 4 9.43 -23.30 5.48
C LYS A 4 10.71 -23.72 6.20
N ARG A 5 11.70 -22.84 6.23
CA ARG A 5 12.79 -22.87 7.20
C ARG A 5 12.78 -21.54 7.94
N SER A 6 12.79 -21.62 9.26
CA SER A 6 13.15 -20.47 10.10
C SER A 6 14.56 -20.04 9.73
N ILE A 7 14.82 -18.74 9.79
CA ILE A 7 16.17 -18.21 9.88
C ILE A 7 16.35 -17.84 11.35
N ASP A 8 16.93 -18.76 12.12
CA ASP A 8 17.35 -18.51 13.50
C ASP A 8 18.66 -17.67 13.48
N VAL A 9 18.85 -16.70 14.39
CA VAL A 9 19.82 -15.59 14.23
C VAL A 9 20.76 -15.42 15.43
N THR A 10 22.04 -15.79 15.26
CA THR A 10 23.08 -15.95 16.31
C THR A 10 24.06 -14.76 16.54
N ALA A 11 24.88 -14.83 17.61
CA ALA A 11 25.81 -13.87 18.31
C ALA A 11 25.08 -12.89 19.27
N PRO A 12 25.50 -12.53 20.57
CA PRO A 12 24.74 -12.25 21.88
C PRO A 12 24.29 -10.83 22.44
N ALA A 13 23.07 -10.69 23.02
CA ALA A 13 22.35 -9.46 23.44
C ALA A 13 22.96 -8.65 24.61
N GLY A 14 22.93 -7.31 24.50
CA GLY A 14 23.40 -6.41 25.55
C GLY A 14 22.52 -5.18 25.79
N ARG A 15 22.92 -4.39 26.78
CA ARG A 15 22.32 -3.08 27.13
C ARG A 15 23.43 -2.07 27.41
N LEU A 16 23.17 -0.81 27.08
CA LEU A 16 23.94 0.34 27.57
C LEU A 16 22.98 1.32 28.24
N GLY A 17 23.36 1.85 29.40
CA GLY A 17 22.55 2.80 30.16
C GLY A 17 23.43 3.75 30.98
N PRO A 18 23.46 5.06 30.66
CA PRO A 18 24.06 6.06 31.52
C PRO A 18 23.02 6.65 32.48
N ASP A 19 23.27 6.59 33.79
CA ASP A 19 22.47 7.31 34.78
C ASP A 19 22.97 8.76 34.91
N ILE A 20 22.07 9.73 34.74
CA ILE A 20 22.36 11.16 34.94
C ILE A 20 21.51 11.71 36.08
N THR A 21 22.14 11.90 37.23
CA THR A 21 21.53 12.49 38.42
C THR A 21 21.39 14.01 38.27
N ARG A 22 20.16 14.53 38.14
CA ARG A 22 19.89 15.98 38.16
C ARG A 22 19.44 16.44 39.54
N GLY A 23 20.16 17.42 40.11
CA GLY A 23 19.80 18.06 41.37
C GLY A 23 18.47 18.82 41.32
N TYR A 24 17.90 19.09 42.49
CA TYR A 24 16.65 19.80 42.76
C TYR A 24 15.30 19.17 42.34
N LEU A 25 15.26 18.14 41.47
CA LEU A 25 13.99 17.49 41.09
C LEU A 25 13.82 16.04 41.60
N HIS A 26 14.84 15.44 42.24
CA HIS A 26 14.79 14.08 42.83
C HIS A 26 14.22 12.97 41.92
N LYS A 27 14.34 13.10 40.60
CA LYS A 27 14.09 12.04 39.62
C LYS A 27 15.33 11.83 38.76
N SER A 28 15.87 10.61 38.79
CA SER A 28 16.87 10.17 37.81
C SER A 28 16.24 10.11 36.43
N LEU A 29 16.99 10.52 35.40
CA LEU A 29 16.62 10.24 34.02
C LEU A 29 17.45 9.05 33.55
N SER A 30 16.81 7.89 33.48
CA SER A 30 17.42 6.66 32.98
C SER A 30 16.84 6.33 31.61
N ALA A 31 17.70 6.08 30.63
CA ALA A 31 17.32 5.62 29.29
C ALA A 31 17.91 4.23 29.06
N THR A 32 17.07 3.28 28.66
CA THR A 32 17.47 1.89 28.40
C THR A 32 17.40 1.64 26.90
N VAL A 33 18.51 1.20 26.31
CA VAL A 33 18.54 0.73 24.92
C VAL A 33 18.81 -0.78 24.93
N GLU A 34 17.99 -1.53 24.19
CA GLU A 34 18.16 -2.97 23.98
C GLU A 34 18.71 -3.23 22.58
N PHE A 35 19.57 -4.24 22.46
CA PHE A 35 20.04 -4.73 21.16
C PHE A 35 20.02 -6.26 21.13
N ILE A 36 19.38 -6.81 20.10
CA ILE A 36 19.35 -8.26 19.85
C ILE A 36 20.74 -8.71 19.55
N VAL A 37 21.15 -9.77 20.24
CA VAL A 37 22.08 -10.74 19.70
C VAL A 37 21.84 -12.11 20.52
N GLU A 38 22.15 -13.34 20.08
CA GLU A 38 21.96 -14.74 20.62
C GLU A 38 23.29 -15.53 20.90
N ASN A 39 23.47 -16.43 21.89
CA ASN A 39 24.68 -17.30 21.96
C ASN A 39 24.54 -18.49 22.91
N ASP A 40 24.72 -19.72 22.40
CA ASP A 40 24.67 -20.95 23.21
C ASP A 40 25.92 -21.85 23.16
N ASN A 41 26.99 -21.52 22.41
CA ASN A 41 28.23 -22.31 22.44
C ASN A 41 29.49 -21.60 21.85
N ALA A 42 29.90 -20.49 22.45
CA ALA A 42 31.16 -19.79 22.11
C ALA A 42 32.47 -20.59 22.41
N SER A 43 32.37 -21.87 22.79
CA SER A 43 33.48 -22.73 23.22
C SER A 43 33.80 -23.87 22.24
N LEU A 44 33.10 -24.00 21.10
CA LEU A 44 33.45 -24.97 20.05
C LEU A 44 33.63 -24.32 18.67
N LEU A 45 34.89 -23.98 18.43
CA LEU A 45 35.61 -24.16 17.16
C LEU A 45 35.20 -23.32 15.95
N VAL A 46 36.22 -23.11 15.12
CA VAL A 46 36.09 -22.92 13.68
C VAL A 46 35.16 -23.99 13.11
N SER A 47 33.94 -23.61 12.78
CA SER A 47 33.15 -24.27 11.75
C SER A 47 33.04 -23.32 10.57
N SER A 48 33.83 -23.57 9.54
CA SER A 48 33.65 -22.99 8.22
C SER A 48 32.44 -23.63 7.54
N ALA A 49 31.27 -23.54 8.17
CA ALA A 49 30.01 -23.86 7.53
C ALA A 49 29.78 -22.79 6.45
N SER A 50 30.03 -23.15 5.20
CA SER A 50 29.60 -22.33 4.06
C SER A 50 28.11 -22.06 4.21
N PRO A 51 27.64 -20.81 4.02
CA PRO A 51 26.22 -20.49 4.14
C PRO A 51 25.36 -21.50 3.37
N GLU A 52 24.32 -22.05 4.01
CA GLU A 52 23.45 -23.03 3.35
C GLU A 52 22.69 -22.35 2.20
N LEU A 53 23.15 -22.59 0.99
CA LEU A 53 22.57 -22.04 -0.24
C LEU A 53 21.35 -22.88 -0.63
N VAL A 54 20.15 -22.34 -0.43
CA VAL A 54 18.92 -22.95 -0.94
C VAL A 54 18.75 -22.57 -2.42
N THR A 55 18.66 -23.59 -3.26
CA THR A 55 18.33 -23.43 -4.69
C THR A 55 16.82 -23.28 -4.84
N PHE A 56 16.38 -22.30 -5.62
CA PHE A 56 14.98 -22.07 -5.95
C PHE A 56 14.77 -22.12 -7.47
N TYR A 57 13.52 -22.36 -7.86
CA TYR A 57 13.03 -22.29 -9.23
C TYR A 57 11.65 -21.63 -9.20
N ILE A 58 11.43 -20.71 -10.12
CA ILE A 58 10.22 -19.91 -10.28
C ILE A 58 9.71 -20.17 -11.69
N THR A 59 8.65 -20.95 -11.78
CA THR A 59 7.95 -21.31 -13.02
C THR A 59 6.46 -20.98 -12.86
N GLN A 60 5.64 -21.33 -13.85
CA GLN A 60 4.19 -21.19 -13.75
C GLN A 60 3.60 -22.04 -12.61
N ASP A 61 4.04 -23.31 -12.52
CA ASP A 61 3.53 -24.30 -11.57
C ASP A 61 3.90 -24.02 -10.11
N THR A 62 4.86 -23.12 -9.88
CA THR A 62 5.26 -22.72 -8.52
C THR A 62 4.40 -21.57 -7.96
N GLN A 63 3.55 -20.94 -8.78
CA GLN A 63 2.75 -19.78 -8.37
C GLN A 63 1.44 -20.18 -7.67
N LYS A 64 1.07 -19.42 -6.65
CA LYS A 64 -0.22 -19.57 -5.95
C LYS A 64 -1.35 -18.70 -6.52
N HIS A 65 -1.00 -17.72 -7.35
CA HIS A 65 -1.93 -16.76 -7.94
C HIS A 65 -2.18 -17.11 -9.41
N GLN A 66 -3.38 -16.82 -9.90
CA GLN A 66 -3.74 -17.06 -11.29
C GLN A 66 -2.90 -16.16 -12.20
N LEU A 67 -2.12 -16.78 -13.09
CA LEU A 67 -1.29 -16.08 -14.06
C LEU A 67 -2.12 -15.61 -15.26
N LEU A 68 -1.68 -14.53 -15.91
CA LEU A 68 -2.22 -14.09 -17.19
C LEU A 68 -2.11 -15.22 -18.23
N PRO A 69 -3.08 -15.38 -19.16
CA PRO A 69 -3.03 -16.43 -20.18
C PRO A 69 -1.75 -16.42 -21.01
N GLU A 70 -1.23 -15.22 -21.31
CA GLU A 70 0.06 -14.99 -21.98
C GLU A 70 1.22 -15.69 -21.25
N LEU A 71 1.24 -15.61 -19.92
CA LEU A 71 2.25 -16.24 -19.06
C LEU A 71 1.99 -17.74 -18.85
N GLN A 72 0.77 -18.24 -19.05
CA GLN A 72 0.47 -19.67 -19.05
C GLN A 72 0.89 -20.35 -20.37
N ILE A 73 0.80 -19.65 -21.51
CA ILE A 73 1.17 -20.19 -22.82
C ILE A 73 2.67 -20.02 -23.09
N GLY A 74 3.25 -18.89 -22.71
CA GLY A 74 4.62 -18.53 -23.10
C GLY A 74 5.73 -19.35 -22.41
N HIS A 75 5.47 -19.86 -21.21
CA HIS A 75 6.46 -20.42 -20.29
C HIS A 75 7.56 -19.42 -19.86
N PHE A 76 7.93 -19.52 -18.59
CA PHE A 76 9.09 -18.84 -18.03
C PHE A 76 9.73 -19.73 -16.96
N CYS A 77 11.04 -19.61 -16.82
CA CYS A 77 11.83 -20.29 -15.80
C CYS A 77 12.90 -19.32 -15.30
N VAL A 78 12.85 -19.01 -14.01
CA VAL A 78 13.88 -18.26 -13.30
C VAL A 78 14.42 -19.14 -12.18
N THR A 79 15.71 -19.42 -12.21
CA THR A 79 16.43 -20.24 -11.24
C THR A 79 17.28 -19.34 -10.34
N GLY A 80 17.79 -19.90 -9.26
CA GLY A 80 18.80 -19.20 -8.46
C GLY A 80 19.15 -19.92 -7.17
N LYS A 81 20.07 -19.33 -6.42
CA LYS A 81 20.46 -19.77 -5.08
C LYS A 81 20.51 -18.57 -4.16
N ILE A 82 20.07 -18.74 -2.92
CA ILE A 82 20.18 -17.69 -1.91
C ILE A 82 20.66 -18.29 -0.59
N SER A 83 21.48 -17.54 0.14
CA SER A 83 21.86 -17.96 1.49
C SER A 83 20.63 -17.97 2.40
N THR A 84 20.44 -19.02 3.19
CA THR A 84 19.46 -19.01 4.29
C THR A 84 20.06 -18.60 5.64
N GLN A 85 21.37 -18.32 5.69
CA GLN A 85 22.06 -17.90 6.92
C GLN A 85 22.98 -16.72 6.62
N CYS A 86 22.81 -15.62 7.35
CA CYS A 86 23.70 -14.45 7.29
C CYS A 86 23.72 -13.76 8.65
N SER A 87 24.83 -13.10 8.96
CA SER A 87 24.90 -12.16 10.09
C SER A 87 24.01 -10.95 9.78
N LEU A 88 23.38 -10.36 10.79
CA LEU A 88 22.67 -9.08 10.64
C LEU A 88 23.58 -7.92 10.18
N ALA A 89 24.90 -8.08 10.32
CA ALA A 89 25.90 -7.13 9.81
C ALA A 89 26.30 -7.37 8.34
N ASP A 90 26.00 -8.57 7.81
CA ASP A 90 26.43 -9.01 6.48
C ASP A 90 25.27 -8.97 5.47
N PRO A 91 25.55 -8.74 4.18
CA PRO A 91 24.56 -8.76 3.13
C PRO A 91 24.01 -10.18 2.90
N LEU A 92 22.69 -10.31 2.86
CA LEU A 92 22.04 -11.49 2.30
C LEU A 92 22.45 -11.61 0.82
N SER A 93 23.17 -12.70 0.53
CA SER A 93 23.83 -12.91 -0.75
C SER A 93 23.24 -14.10 -1.50
N GLY A 94 23.22 -14.01 -2.83
CA GLY A 94 22.73 -15.06 -3.72
C GLY A 94 22.95 -14.76 -5.20
N GLU A 95 22.35 -15.57 -6.04
CA GLU A 95 22.37 -15.47 -7.50
C GLU A 95 21.00 -15.84 -8.06
N LEU A 96 20.60 -15.20 -9.16
CA LEU A 96 19.35 -15.46 -9.89
C LEU A 96 19.63 -15.46 -11.39
N THR A 97 19.13 -16.45 -12.12
CA THR A 97 19.29 -16.55 -13.57
C THR A 97 17.93 -16.67 -14.24
N VAL A 98 17.66 -15.81 -15.22
CA VAL A 98 16.49 -15.98 -16.11
C VAL A 98 16.86 -17.01 -17.16
N GLU A 99 16.47 -18.27 -16.98
CA GLU A 99 16.74 -19.34 -17.95
C GLU A 99 15.96 -19.10 -19.24
N THR A 100 14.65 -18.92 -19.11
CA THR A 100 13.72 -18.70 -20.24
C THR A 100 12.59 -17.76 -19.85
N SER A 101 12.14 -16.95 -20.80
CA SER A 101 10.87 -16.22 -20.70
C SER A 101 10.41 -15.77 -22.08
N ALA A 102 9.25 -16.23 -22.53
CA ALA A 102 8.66 -15.81 -23.80
C ALA A 102 7.99 -14.42 -23.73
N VAL A 103 7.55 -13.99 -22.53
CA VAL A 103 7.09 -12.61 -22.29
C VAL A 103 8.28 -11.79 -21.78
N PRO A 104 8.51 -10.56 -22.25
CA PRO A 104 9.53 -9.68 -21.70
C PRO A 104 9.38 -9.50 -20.19
N ILE A 105 10.46 -9.72 -19.43
CA ILE A 105 10.47 -9.46 -17.98
C ILE A 105 10.79 -7.99 -17.82
N LYS A 106 9.89 -7.20 -17.26
CA LYS A 106 9.99 -5.75 -17.07
C LYS A 106 10.86 -5.37 -15.87
N SER A 107 10.76 -6.11 -14.76
CA SER A 107 11.60 -5.91 -13.57
C SER A 107 11.71 -7.20 -12.76
N ILE A 108 12.79 -7.29 -11.97
CA ILE A 108 12.94 -8.30 -10.91
C ILE A 108 13.26 -7.57 -9.63
N ASP A 109 12.41 -7.74 -8.63
CA ASP A 109 12.42 -7.01 -7.38
C ASP A 109 12.48 -8.01 -6.20
N ILE A 110 13.48 -7.86 -5.33
CA ILE A 110 13.64 -8.66 -4.11
C ILE A 110 12.95 -7.94 -2.96
N GLN A 111 11.86 -8.50 -2.45
CA GLN A 111 11.18 -8.03 -1.26
C GLN A 111 11.68 -8.77 -0.02
N LEU A 112 12.18 -8.02 0.96
CA LEU A 112 12.45 -8.51 2.30
C LEU A 112 11.20 -8.30 3.16
N LEU A 113 10.64 -9.38 3.70
CA LEU A 113 9.53 -9.37 4.63
C LEU A 113 10.04 -9.62 6.04
N ARG A 114 9.58 -8.81 6.98
CA ARG A 114 9.69 -9.07 8.40
C ARG A 114 8.44 -9.84 8.84
N VAL A 115 8.62 -11.04 9.36
CA VAL A 115 7.56 -11.88 9.92
C VAL A 115 7.62 -11.76 11.43
N GLU A 116 6.65 -11.06 12.02
CA GLU A 116 6.49 -10.98 13.47
C GLU A 116 5.54 -12.08 13.91
N SER A 117 6.02 -12.98 14.77
CA SER A 117 5.21 -14.07 15.34
C SER A 117 5.06 -13.91 16.85
N ILE A 118 3.88 -14.18 17.38
CA ILE A 118 3.59 -14.18 18.82
C ILE A 118 2.96 -15.50 19.27
N LEU A 119 3.20 -15.87 20.52
CA LEU A 119 2.52 -17.00 21.15
C LEU A 119 1.20 -16.54 21.80
N ALA A 120 0.07 -17.01 21.26
CA ALA A 120 -1.28 -16.74 21.76
C ALA A 120 -1.92 -18.05 22.25
N GLY A 121 -1.74 -18.34 23.55
CA GLY A 121 -2.07 -19.65 24.12
C GLY A 121 -1.14 -20.73 23.58
N GLU A 122 -1.69 -21.80 23.01
CA GLU A 122 -0.92 -22.88 22.36
C GLU A 122 -0.66 -22.63 20.86
N ARG A 123 -1.06 -21.48 20.30
CA ARG A 123 -0.97 -21.18 18.87
C ARG A 123 0.02 -20.05 18.61
N ILE A 124 0.85 -20.23 17.59
CA ILE A 124 1.68 -19.16 17.04
C ILE A 124 0.82 -18.40 16.02
N ILE A 125 0.70 -17.09 16.18
CA ILE A 125 0.06 -16.16 15.23
C ILE A 125 1.19 -15.32 14.63
N SER A 126 1.26 -15.26 13.31
CA SER A 126 2.30 -14.52 12.57
C SER A 126 1.69 -13.52 11.60
N ASP A 127 2.21 -12.29 11.56
CA ASP A 127 1.96 -11.30 10.50
C ASP A 127 3.26 -11.02 9.73
N ALA A 128 3.15 -10.73 8.43
CA ALA A 128 4.29 -10.56 7.54
C ALA A 128 4.23 -9.22 6.81
N SER A 129 5.14 -8.30 7.13
CA SER A 129 5.21 -6.98 6.49
C SER A 129 6.44 -6.87 5.62
N VAL A 130 6.31 -6.48 4.34
CA VAL A 130 7.46 -6.13 3.50
C VAL A 130 8.12 -4.89 4.10
N VAL A 131 9.41 -4.95 4.45
CA VAL A 131 10.17 -3.85 5.08
C VAL A 131 11.19 -3.21 4.13
N GLN A 132 11.50 -3.87 3.01
CA GLN A 132 12.41 -3.36 1.99
C GLN A 132 12.09 -4.02 0.65
N THR A 133 12.14 -3.23 -0.43
CA THR A 133 12.11 -3.72 -1.82
C THR A 133 13.39 -3.28 -2.51
N THR A 134 14.14 -4.23 -3.06
CA THR A 134 15.41 -3.99 -3.76
C THR A 134 15.27 -4.48 -5.19
N GLN A 135 15.16 -3.55 -6.15
CA GLN A 135 15.17 -3.86 -7.57
C GLN A 135 16.57 -4.34 -7.99
N ILE A 136 16.65 -5.54 -8.59
CA ILE A 136 17.90 -6.12 -9.09
C ILE A 136 17.99 -6.14 -10.62
N ALA A 137 16.88 -5.93 -11.32
CA ALA A 137 16.84 -5.71 -12.77
C ALA A 137 15.64 -4.86 -13.19
N ASP A 138 15.83 -4.03 -14.22
CA ASP A 138 14.82 -3.18 -14.88
C ASP A 138 15.01 -3.23 -16.41
N GLY A 139 13.94 -3.05 -17.16
CA GLY A 139 13.90 -3.31 -18.61
C GLY A 139 13.84 -4.81 -18.94
N ASP A 140 13.82 -5.16 -20.24
CA ASP A 140 13.69 -6.56 -20.68
C ASP A 140 14.91 -7.41 -20.27
N VAL A 141 14.77 -8.16 -19.17
CA VAL A 141 15.89 -8.84 -18.53
C VAL A 141 16.47 -9.93 -19.43
N CYS A 142 17.79 -9.88 -19.65
CA CYS A 142 18.52 -10.83 -20.49
C CYS A 142 18.36 -12.28 -19.99
N ARG A 143 18.11 -13.19 -20.94
CA ARG A 143 18.07 -14.64 -20.66
C ARG A 143 19.50 -15.18 -20.56
N SER A 144 19.69 -16.28 -19.81
CA SER A 144 20.98 -16.89 -19.49
C SER A 144 21.98 -15.95 -18.79
N MET A 145 21.50 -14.85 -18.19
CA MET A 145 22.34 -13.91 -17.43
C MET A 145 22.11 -14.09 -15.93
N THR A 146 23.18 -14.36 -15.20
CA THR A 146 23.16 -14.47 -13.74
C THR A 146 23.27 -13.09 -13.10
N LEU A 147 22.20 -12.68 -12.41
CA LEU A 147 22.10 -11.49 -11.59
C LEU A 147 22.54 -11.80 -10.14
N PRO A 148 23.46 -11.03 -9.54
CA PRO A 148 23.78 -11.17 -8.12
C PRO A 148 22.63 -10.63 -7.26
N ILE A 149 22.21 -11.42 -6.26
CA ILE A 149 21.34 -10.96 -5.17
C ILE A 149 22.26 -10.43 -4.07
N PHE A 150 22.07 -9.17 -3.68
CA PHE A 150 22.79 -8.53 -2.59
C PHE A 150 21.84 -7.60 -1.84
N VAL A 151 21.32 -8.07 -0.71
CA VAL A 151 20.33 -7.34 0.10
C VAL A 151 20.90 -7.09 1.48
N LEU A 152 21.18 -5.83 1.80
CA LEU A 152 21.49 -5.44 3.17
C LEU A 152 20.20 -5.56 4.00
N LEU A 153 20.27 -6.26 5.13
CA LEU A 153 19.19 -6.27 6.09
C LEU A 153 19.08 -4.87 6.72
N PRO A 154 17.88 -4.26 6.77
CA PRO A 154 17.72 -2.95 7.38
C PRO A 154 18.03 -3.04 8.88
N ARG A 155 18.63 -1.98 9.45
CA ARG A 155 18.84 -1.91 10.90
C ARG A 155 17.51 -2.13 11.60
N LEU A 156 17.48 -3.10 12.51
CA LEU A 156 16.29 -3.55 13.25
C LEU A 156 15.77 -2.44 14.19
N LEU A 157 15.10 -1.45 13.62
CA LEU A 157 14.28 -0.48 14.32
C LEU A 157 12.96 -1.17 14.69
N VAL A 158 13.03 -2.06 15.69
CA VAL A 158 11.86 -2.76 16.21
C VAL A 158 10.99 -1.77 16.98
N CYS A 159 9.86 -1.42 16.38
CA CYS A 159 8.68 -1.08 17.15
C CYS A 159 7.86 -2.36 17.34
N PRO A 160 7.60 -2.84 18.57
CA PRO A 160 6.69 -3.96 18.79
C PRO A 160 5.27 -3.55 18.34
N THR A 161 4.81 -4.11 17.23
CA THR A 161 3.44 -3.86 16.72
C THR A 161 2.36 -4.47 17.62
N VAL A 162 2.74 -5.49 18.42
CA VAL A 162 1.88 -6.18 19.38
C VAL A 162 2.61 -6.37 20.71
N LEU A 163 1.93 -6.07 21.81
CA LEU A 163 2.42 -6.31 23.16
C LEU A 163 2.13 -7.77 23.55
N ALA A 164 3.13 -8.65 23.41
CA ALA A 164 3.02 -10.08 23.67
C ALA A 164 4.17 -10.59 24.56
N GLY A 165 3.90 -11.62 25.37
CA GLY A 165 4.89 -12.17 26.32
C GLY A 165 6.00 -13.01 25.67
N SER A 166 5.74 -13.59 24.51
CA SER A 166 6.75 -14.28 23.69
C SER A 166 6.55 -13.88 22.24
N PHE A 167 7.60 -13.34 21.63
CA PHE A 167 7.63 -12.91 20.24
C PHE A 167 8.87 -13.45 19.53
N SER A 168 8.77 -13.74 18.23
CA SER A 168 9.91 -13.96 17.35
C SER A 168 9.82 -13.00 16.15
N VAL A 169 10.98 -12.70 15.57
CA VAL A 169 11.10 -11.91 14.35
C VAL A 169 11.92 -12.73 13.36
N GLU A 170 11.26 -13.24 12.34
CA GLU A 170 11.89 -13.94 11.21
C GLU A 170 11.98 -13.00 10.00
N PHE A 171 12.89 -13.29 9.08
CA PHE A 171 12.94 -12.62 7.78
C PHE A 171 12.60 -13.59 6.65
N GLN A 172 11.67 -13.18 5.80
CA GLN A 172 11.33 -13.88 4.56
C GLN A 172 11.83 -13.10 3.36
N VAL A 173 12.21 -13.81 2.31
CA VAL A 173 12.63 -13.22 1.04
C VAL A 173 11.64 -13.66 -0.03
N SER A 174 11.05 -12.68 -0.72
CA SER A 174 10.14 -12.88 -1.84
C SER A 174 10.76 -12.29 -3.10
N ILE A 175 10.73 -13.05 -4.19
CA ILE A 175 11.27 -12.64 -5.49
C ILE A 175 10.07 -12.34 -6.38
N VAL A 176 9.89 -11.05 -6.71
CA VAL A 176 8.79 -10.55 -7.52
C VAL A 176 9.30 -10.32 -8.93
N ILE A 177 8.67 -10.98 -9.91
CA ILE A 177 9.01 -10.84 -11.33
C ILE A 177 7.83 -10.14 -12.01
N SER A 178 8.07 -8.94 -12.51
CA SER A 178 7.08 -8.19 -13.29
C SER A 178 7.27 -8.46 -14.77
N PHE A 179 6.20 -8.76 -15.50
CA PHE A 179 6.23 -8.96 -16.95
C PHE A 179 5.66 -7.75 -17.70
N GLN A 180 6.08 -7.54 -18.94
CA GLN A 180 5.57 -6.49 -19.81
C GLN A 180 4.25 -6.93 -20.44
N SER A 181 3.19 -6.12 -20.32
CA SER A 181 1.88 -6.38 -20.92
C SER A 181 1.64 -5.48 -22.14
N GLU A 182 0.95 -6.00 -23.16
CA GLU A 182 0.54 -5.23 -24.35
C GLU A 182 -0.36 -4.03 -23.98
N LEU A 183 -1.16 -4.14 -22.90
CA LEU A 183 -1.96 -3.02 -22.36
C LEU A 183 -1.10 -1.82 -21.93
N ALA A 184 0.15 -2.05 -21.53
CA ALA A 184 1.09 -0.99 -21.16
C ALA A 184 1.73 -0.28 -22.38
N LYS A 185 1.48 -0.74 -23.62
CA LYS A 185 1.94 -0.07 -24.85
C LYS A 185 0.96 0.98 -25.37
N LEU A 186 -0.33 0.87 -25.01
CA LEU A 186 -1.37 1.85 -25.38
C LEU A 186 -1.23 3.18 -24.63
N TYR A 187 -0.59 3.17 -23.46
CA TYR A 187 -0.29 4.33 -22.66
C TYR A 187 1.20 4.28 -22.28
N PRO A 188 2.11 4.81 -23.13
CA PRO A 188 3.54 4.80 -22.83
C PRO A 188 3.78 5.50 -21.49
N LYS A 189 4.59 4.89 -20.62
CA LYS A 189 5.00 5.50 -19.34
C LYS A 189 5.48 6.93 -19.60
N SER A 190 4.89 7.89 -18.90
CA SER A 190 5.55 9.17 -18.66
C SER A 190 6.93 8.90 -18.07
N ASP A 191 7.94 9.60 -18.59
CA ASP A 191 9.37 9.38 -18.33
C ASP A 191 9.65 9.05 -16.84
N LEU A 192 10.46 8.02 -16.56
CA LEU A 192 10.90 7.66 -15.22
C LEU A 192 11.67 8.79 -14.50
N ARG A 193 12.08 9.84 -15.23
CA ARG A 193 12.65 11.10 -14.69
C ARG A 193 11.60 12.15 -14.33
N THR A 194 10.33 11.97 -14.69
CA THR A 194 9.25 12.74 -14.06
C THR A 194 9.13 12.28 -12.61
N PRO A 195 9.24 13.19 -11.62
CA PRO A 195 9.01 12.81 -10.22
C PRO A 195 7.65 12.15 -10.11
N ARG A 196 7.56 10.94 -9.54
CA ARG A 196 6.27 10.28 -9.34
C ARG A 196 5.47 11.12 -8.33
N PRO A 197 4.40 11.82 -8.71
CA PRO A 197 3.94 12.95 -7.90
C PRO A 197 3.14 12.54 -6.65
N TRP A 198 2.92 11.24 -6.43
CA TRP A 198 2.10 10.70 -5.35
C TRP A 198 2.81 9.52 -4.71
N GLY A 199 3.57 9.78 -3.66
CA GLY A 199 3.93 8.76 -2.67
C GLY A 199 2.82 8.65 -1.63
N CYS A 200 2.66 7.48 -1.04
CA CYS A 200 2.08 7.38 0.29
C CYS A 200 3.12 7.87 1.29
N ASP A 201 3.21 9.20 1.45
CA ASP A 201 4.25 9.89 2.24
C ASP A 201 3.65 10.84 3.30
N ALA A 202 2.33 10.81 3.48
CA ALA A 202 1.62 11.59 4.47
C ALA A 202 1.84 13.12 4.39
N SER A 203 2.17 13.66 3.21
CA SER A 203 2.15 15.10 2.91
C SER A 203 0.82 15.76 3.29
N ILE A 204 -0.30 15.06 3.04
CA ILE A 204 -1.68 15.46 3.36
C ILE A 204 -1.92 15.79 4.84
N LEU A 205 -1.07 15.29 5.75
CA LEU A 205 -1.18 15.58 7.19
C LEU A 205 -0.50 16.89 7.60
N LEU A 206 0.33 17.49 6.75
CA LEU A 206 1.06 18.72 7.07
C LEU A 206 0.10 19.91 7.24
N GLU A 207 0.28 20.66 8.32
CA GLU A 207 -0.30 21.99 8.48
C GLU A 207 0.49 23.02 7.65
N THR A 208 -0.14 24.13 7.29
CA THR A 208 0.52 25.22 6.56
C THR A 208 1.57 25.90 7.44
N ASP A 209 2.83 25.93 6.98
CA ASP A 209 3.93 26.66 7.60
C ASP A 209 4.66 27.48 6.53
N TYR A 210 4.29 28.75 6.43
CA TYR A 210 4.87 29.70 5.48
C TYR A 210 6.37 29.92 5.69
N ASN A 211 6.93 29.69 6.89
CA ASN A 211 8.35 29.85 7.15
C ASN A 211 9.16 28.68 6.56
N LYS A 212 8.54 27.50 6.47
CA LYS A 212 9.10 26.29 5.87
C LYS A 212 8.65 26.10 4.40
N GLY A 213 7.85 27.02 3.85
CA GLY A 213 7.35 26.97 2.48
C GLY A 213 6.26 25.91 2.23
N ILE A 214 5.60 25.43 3.30
CA ILE A 214 4.62 24.34 3.24
C ILE A 214 3.21 24.93 3.19
N THR A 215 2.40 24.49 2.22
CA THR A 215 0.96 24.81 2.15
C THR A 215 0.16 23.52 2.27
N SER A 216 -0.68 23.40 3.30
CA SER A 216 -1.43 22.18 3.60
C SER A 216 -2.29 21.75 2.41
N GLU A 217 -2.20 20.47 2.03
CA GLU A 217 -3.00 19.91 0.94
C GLU A 217 -4.50 19.94 1.23
N LEU A 218 -4.89 20.05 2.50
CA LEU A 218 -6.29 20.16 2.93
C LEU A 218 -6.96 21.46 2.47
N LEU A 219 -6.19 22.43 1.95
CA LEU A 219 -6.70 23.63 1.30
C LEU A 219 -7.11 23.38 -0.18
N SER A 220 -6.81 22.20 -0.73
CA SER A 220 -7.25 21.79 -2.07
C SER A 220 -8.75 21.50 -2.10
N SER A 221 -9.39 21.87 -3.19
CA SER A 221 -10.78 21.50 -3.50
C SER A 221 -11.01 19.99 -3.55
N ARG A 222 -9.95 19.21 -3.86
CA ARG A 222 -9.98 17.74 -3.99
C ARG A 222 -9.96 17.02 -2.65
N ASN A 223 -9.40 17.66 -1.62
CA ASN A 223 -9.36 17.13 -0.25
C ASN A 223 -10.58 17.53 0.60
N PHE A 224 -11.59 18.15 -0.02
CA PHE A 224 -12.86 18.45 0.63
C PHE A 224 -13.55 17.18 1.15
N GLY A 225 -14.03 17.21 2.40
CA GLY A 225 -14.69 16.08 3.08
C GLY A 225 -13.74 15.18 3.88
N ILE A 226 -12.42 15.32 3.74
CA ILE A 226 -11.45 14.62 4.59
C ILE A 226 -11.56 15.14 6.03
N ARG A 227 -11.57 14.20 6.99
CA ARG A 227 -11.87 14.43 8.41
C ARG A 227 -11.16 13.43 9.30
N ASN A 228 -11.24 13.62 10.62
CA ASN A 228 -10.68 12.74 11.65
C ASN A 228 -9.14 12.59 11.60
N ILE A 229 -8.43 13.58 11.04
CA ILE A 229 -6.96 13.61 11.00
C ILE A 229 -6.35 13.63 12.42
N ASP A 230 -7.07 14.18 13.41
CA ASP A 230 -6.71 14.08 14.83
C ASP A 230 -6.57 12.64 15.33
N SER A 231 -7.29 11.67 14.75
CA SER A 231 -7.15 10.25 15.09
C SER A 231 -5.78 9.70 14.68
N ILE A 232 -5.24 10.12 13.53
CA ILE A 232 -3.90 9.75 13.08
C ILE A 232 -2.84 10.37 14.01
N ALA A 233 -3.02 11.63 14.40
CA ALA A 233 -2.14 12.29 15.37
C ALA A 233 -2.17 11.59 16.75
N LYS A 234 -3.33 11.11 17.21
CA LYS A 234 -3.47 10.34 18.45
C LYS A 234 -2.84 8.95 18.37
N ILE A 235 -2.97 8.24 17.24
CA ILE A 235 -2.26 6.98 17.03
C ILE A 235 -0.75 7.24 17.07
N LYS A 236 -0.28 8.27 16.38
CA LYS A 236 1.14 8.66 16.37
C LYS A 236 1.67 8.97 17.77
N SER A 237 0.95 9.72 18.60
CA SER A 237 1.42 10.03 19.96
C SER A 237 1.58 8.79 20.83
N ILE A 238 0.71 7.78 20.65
CA ILE A 238 0.84 6.49 21.35
C ILE A 238 2.03 5.70 20.80
N VAL A 239 2.17 5.63 19.47
CA VAL A 239 3.30 4.90 18.85
C VAL A 239 4.65 5.52 19.22
N GLU A 240 4.76 6.84 19.31
CA GLU A 240 5.98 7.53 19.78
C GLU A 240 6.29 7.30 21.26
N GLU A 241 5.30 6.98 22.10
CA GLU A 241 5.52 6.65 23.52
C GLU A 241 6.24 5.30 23.67
N PHE A 242 5.88 4.31 22.84
CA PHE A 242 6.51 2.99 22.83
C PHE A 242 7.75 2.90 21.93
N CYS A 243 7.77 3.67 20.84
CA CYS A 243 8.73 3.52 19.73
C CYS A 243 9.21 4.89 19.19
N PRO A 244 9.93 5.72 19.98
CA PRO A 244 10.26 7.09 19.61
C PRO A 244 11.04 7.20 18.29
N GLY A 245 10.49 7.90 17.30
CA GLY A 245 11.11 8.15 15.99
C GLY A 245 11.20 6.95 15.05
N GLN A 246 10.44 5.87 15.28
CA GLN A 246 10.58 4.61 14.53
C GLN A 246 9.56 4.40 13.41
N VAL A 247 8.33 4.94 13.54
CA VAL A 247 7.20 4.64 12.64
C VAL A 247 6.74 5.91 11.93
N SER A 248 6.72 5.93 10.61
CA SER A 248 6.26 7.10 9.84
C SER A 248 4.75 7.29 9.94
N CYS A 249 4.28 8.53 9.75
CA CYS A 249 2.84 8.80 9.67
C CYS A 249 2.24 8.25 8.37
N ALA A 250 3.04 8.12 7.32
CA ALA A 250 2.72 7.40 6.09
C ALA A 250 2.33 5.94 6.34
N ASP A 251 3.11 5.19 7.12
CA ASP A 251 2.77 3.82 7.50
C ASP A 251 1.52 3.76 8.39
N ILE A 252 1.34 4.72 9.30
CA ILE A 252 0.13 4.80 10.15
C ILE A 252 -1.14 4.99 9.30
N ILE A 253 -1.14 5.85 8.28
CA ILE A 253 -2.29 6.00 7.38
C ILE A 253 -2.56 4.68 6.64
N ALA A 254 -1.52 4.07 6.06
CA ALA A 254 -1.67 2.85 5.26
C ALA A 254 -2.21 1.69 6.10
N LEU A 255 -1.72 1.52 7.34
CA LEU A 255 -2.22 0.56 8.32
C LEU A 255 -3.67 0.89 8.75
N ALA A 256 -3.98 2.15 9.07
CA ALA A 256 -5.33 2.54 9.47
C ALA A 256 -6.37 2.29 8.36
N ALA A 257 -6.02 2.56 7.09
CA ALA A 257 -6.87 2.28 5.94
C ALA A 257 -7.08 0.77 5.72
N ARG A 258 -6.01 -0.03 5.86
CA ARG A 258 -6.04 -1.51 5.80
C ARG A 258 -6.97 -2.10 6.87
N GLU A 259 -6.84 -1.64 8.12
CA GLU A 259 -7.71 -2.08 9.22
C GLU A 259 -9.15 -1.61 9.04
N ALA A 260 -9.40 -0.41 8.50
CA ALA A 260 -10.75 0.08 8.22
C ALA A 260 -11.49 -0.81 7.20
N VAL A 261 -10.82 -1.24 6.12
CA VAL A 261 -11.38 -2.19 5.14
C VAL A 261 -11.71 -3.52 5.81
N ALA A 262 -10.78 -4.10 6.58
CA ALA A 262 -10.99 -5.39 7.23
C ALA A 262 -12.07 -5.33 8.34
N TYR A 263 -12.14 -4.24 9.11
CA TYR A 263 -13.12 -4.03 10.17
C TYR A 263 -14.54 -3.86 9.60
N SER A 264 -14.68 -3.23 8.44
CA SER A 264 -15.94 -3.14 7.69
C SER A 264 -16.34 -4.43 6.97
N GLY A 265 -15.61 -5.55 7.14
CA GLY A 265 -15.95 -6.84 6.54
C GLY A 265 -15.30 -7.12 5.17
N GLY A 266 -14.43 -6.23 4.72
CA GLY A 266 -13.63 -6.40 3.50
C GLY A 266 -12.45 -7.38 3.66
N PRO A 267 -11.59 -7.50 2.64
CA PRO A 267 -10.44 -8.39 2.69
C PRO A 267 -9.42 -7.99 3.76
N LYS A 268 -8.75 -8.99 4.34
CA LYS A 268 -7.52 -8.77 5.10
C LYS A 268 -6.35 -8.63 4.12
N ILE A 269 -5.90 -7.39 3.95
CA ILE A 269 -4.82 -7.03 3.03
C ILE A 269 -3.51 -7.01 3.81
N VAL A 270 -2.45 -7.59 3.25
CA VAL A 270 -1.07 -7.46 3.76
C VAL A 270 -0.37 -6.37 2.95
N ILE A 271 0.28 -5.41 3.60
CA ILE A 271 0.94 -4.28 2.94
C ILE A 271 2.43 -4.18 3.30
N PRO A 272 3.28 -3.61 2.42
CA PRO A 272 4.58 -3.11 2.82
C PRO A 272 4.46 -2.02 3.90
N LEU A 273 5.54 -1.88 4.68
CA LEU A 273 5.85 -0.81 5.63
C LEU A 273 7.25 -0.25 5.32
N GLY A 274 7.70 0.75 6.07
CA GLY A 274 8.96 1.45 5.83
C GLY A 274 8.81 2.68 4.93
N ARG A 275 7.59 3.20 4.77
CA ARG A 275 7.37 4.50 4.10
C ARG A 275 8.04 5.60 4.91
N LYS A 276 8.38 6.71 4.25
CA LYS A 276 8.88 7.92 4.90
C LYS A 276 7.89 9.06 4.73
N ASP A 277 7.93 9.96 5.70
CA ASP A 277 7.12 11.16 5.72
C ASP A 277 7.72 12.24 4.81
N SER A 278 6.90 12.86 3.97
CA SER A 278 7.27 14.01 3.16
C SER A 278 7.60 15.23 4.02
N THR A 279 8.59 16.00 3.58
CA THR A 279 8.95 17.32 4.12
C THR A 279 8.23 18.46 3.38
N MET A 280 7.39 18.14 2.39
CA MET A 280 6.69 19.09 1.51
C MET A 280 5.19 18.77 1.44
N GLY A 281 4.37 19.82 1.32
CA GLY A 281 2.94 19.73 1.05
C GLY A 281 2.51 20.87 0.12
N SER A 282 1.58 20.60 -0.80
CA SER A 282 1.09 21.58 -1.78
C SER A 282 -0.36 21.32 -2.18
N ASN A 283 -1.26 22.25 -1.85
CA ASN A 283 -2.66 22.20 -2.28
C ASN A 283 -2.81 22.28 -3.81
N LEU A 284 -1.96 23.05 -4.50
CA LEU A 284 -2.02 23.19 -5.96
C LEU A 284 -1.73 21.84 -6.65
N ARG A 285 -0.75 21.09 -6.12
CA ARG A 285 -0.44 19.73 -6.59
C ARG A 285 -1.62 18.78 -6.36
N ALA A 286 -2.27 18.87 -5.20
CA ALA A 286 -3.51 18.12 -4.93
C ALA A 286 -4.66 18.51 -5.88
N ASP A 287 -4.83 19.79 -6.24
CA ASP A 287 -5.86 20.23 -7.21
C ASP A 287 -5.62 19.70 -8.64
N ASP A 288 -4.35 19.65 -9.08
CA ASP A 288 -3.94 19.24 -10.43
C ASP A 288 -4.04 17.71 -10.68
N GLU A 289 -3.80 16.88 -9.67
CA GLU A 289 -3.48 15.46 -9.90
C GLU A 289 -4.37 14.45 -9.14
N LEU A 290 -5.25 14.94 -8.25
CA LEU A 290 -6.35 14.15 -7.68
C LEU A 290 -7.62 14.30 -8.55
N PRO A 291 -8.38 13.21 -8.79
CA PRO A 291 -9.61 13.28 -9.59
C PRO A 291 -10.69 14.13 -8.89
N SER A 292 -11.48 14.85 -9.68
CA SER A 292 -12.72 15.48 -9.20
C SER A 292 -13.87 14.45 -9.15
N ALA A 293 -14.94 14.76 -8.40
CA ALA A 293 -16.19 13.98 -8.44
C ALA A 293 -16.90 13.97 -9.82
N SER A 294 -16.47 14.82 -10.75
CA SER A 294 -16.95 14.91 -12.14
C SER A 294 -15.97 14.31 -13.16
N THR A 295 -14.98 13.54 -12.70
CA THR A 295 -13.97 12.91 -13.58
C THR A 295 -14.63 11.82 -14.42
N GLY A 296 -14.34 11.77 -15.72
CA GLY A 296 -14.83 10.70 -16.60
C GLY A 296 -13.96 9.44 -16.54
N VAL A 297 -14.45 8.33 -17.13
CA VAL A 297 -13.74 7.04 -17.17
C VAL A 297 -12.35 7.17 -17.80
N ASP A 298 -12.21 7.93 -18.90
CA ASP A 298 -10.91 8.15 -19.57
C ASP A 298 -9.87 8.80 -18.64
N ASP A 299 -10.26 9.83 -17.90
CA ASP A 299 -9.35 10.54 -17.00
C ASP A 299 -8.99 9.71 -15.78
N ALA A 300 -9.93 8.97 -15.19
CA ALA A 300 -9.62 8.07 -14.09
C ALA A 300 -8.68 6.94 -14.54
N VAL A 301 -8.94 6.30 -15.68
CA VAL A 301 -8.04 5.29 -16.26
C VAL A 301 -6.66 5.90 -16.52
N ARG A 302 -6.57 7.10 -17.10
CA ARG A 302 -5.30 7.82 -17.31
C ARG A 302 -4.55 8.08 -16.00
N ILE A 303 -5.24 8.57 -14.96
CA ILE A 303 -4.68 8.87 -13.63
C ILE A 303 -4.13 7.61 -12.96
N PHE A 304 -4.89 6.51 -12.94
CA PHE A 304 -4.48 5.28 -12.26
C PHE A 304 -3.51 4.41 -13.08
N MET A 305 -3.59 4.39 -14.42
CA MET A 305 -2.57 3.75 -15.27
C MET A 305 -1.21 4.46 -15.18
N GLY A 306 -1.19 5.79 -15.00
CA GLY A 306 0.02 6.54 -14.65
C GLY A 306 0.68 6.11 -13.32
N ARG A 307 -0.06 5.38 -12.48
CA ARG A 307 0.39 4.79 -11.21
C ARG A 307 0.60 3.26 -11.31
N GLU A 308 0.81 2.75 -12.53
CA GLU A 308 1.09 1.34 -12.87
C GLU A 308 -0.05 0.35 -12.53
N MET A 309 -1.29 0.85 -12.42
CA MET A 309 -2.48 0.02 -12.24
C MET A 309 -3.10 -0.40 -13.58
N SER A 310 -3.79 -1.55 -13.59
CA SER A 310 -4.64 -1.94 -14.70
C SER A 310 -5.99 -1.20 -14.68
N ILE A 311 -6.75 -1.29 -15.77
CA ILE A 311 -8.16 -0.85 -15.82
C ILE A 311 -8.99 -1.62 -14.77
N GLU A 312 -8.71 -2.91 -14.57
CA GLU A 312 -9.39 -3.76 -13.59
C GLU A 312 -9.11 -3.33 -12.14
N GLU A 313 -7.86 -2.97 -11.84
CA GLU A 313 -7.45 -2.42 -10.55
C GLU A 313 -8.01 -1.00 -10.32
N THR A 314 -8.14 -0.20 -11.39
CA THR A 314 -8.80 1.12 -11.35
C THR A 314 -10.26 0.99 -10.95
N VAL A 315 -11.02 0.09 -11.61
CA VAL A 315 -12.42 -0.19 -11.28
C VAL A 315 -12.56 -0.83 -9.90
N ALA A 316 -11.57 -1.62 -9.45
CA ALA A 316 -11.54 -2.16 -8.10
C ALA A 316 -11.42 -1.05 -7.04
N LEU A 317 -10.50 -0.08 -7.21
CA LEU A 317 -10.34 1.02 -6.25
C LEU A 317 -11.58 1.93 -6.14
N LEU A 318 -12.31 2.15 -7.24
CA LEU A 318 -13.61 2.83 -7.20
C LEU A 318 -14.63 2.08 -6.32
N GLY A 319 -14.48 0.77 -6.15
CA GLY A 319 -15.23 -0.05 -5.21
C GLY A 319 -15.14 0.40 -3.74
N ALA A 320 -14.15 1.21 -3.36
CA ALA A 320 -14.10 1.84 -2.05
C ALA A 320 -15.29 2.78 -1.78
N HIS A 321 -15.98 3.26 -2.82
CA HIS A 321 -17.23 4.00 -2.69
C HIS A 321 -18.38 3.18 -2.08
N THR A 322 -18.25 1.87 -1.89
CA THR A 322 -19.20 1.09 -1.08
C THR A 322 -19.26 1.55 0.39
N LEU A 323 -18.25 2.29 0.88
CA LEU A 323 -18.27 2.88 2.21
C LEU A 323 -18.60 4.37 2.20
N GLY A 324 -19.30 4.81 3.25
CA GLY A 324 -19.40 6.22 3.61
C GLY A 324 -20.52 6.99 2.92
N VAL A 325 -20.20 8.22 2.50
CA VAL A 325 -21.17 9.22 2.02
C VAL A 325 -20.56 10.09 0.93
N GLY A 326 -21.38 10.54 -0.02
CA GLY A 326 -21.05 11.63 -0.95
C GLY A 326 -21.73 12.93 -0.54
N HIS A 327 -21.04 14.07 -0.72
CA HIS A 327 -21.62 15.39 -0.44
C HIS A 327 -22.48 15.88 -1.63
N CYS A 328 -23.59 16.58 -1.36
CA CYS A 328 -24.47 17.08 -2.42
C CYS A 328 -23.75 17.97 -3.44
N ILE A 329 -22.75 18.75 -2.99
CA ILE A 329 -21.93 19.61 -3.88
C ILE A 329 -21.15 18.80 -4.94
N SER A 330 -20.77 17.57 -4.62
CA SER A 330 -20.03 16.67 -5.50
C SER A 330 -20.91 16.05 -6.60
N ILE A 331 -22.24 16.07 -6.45
CA ILE A 331 -23.21 15.51 -7.39
C ILE A 331 -24.15 16.56 -8.00
N ALA A 332 -24.15 17.81 -7.52
CA ALA A 332 -25.10 18.83 -7.95
C ALA A 332 -25.01 19.12 -9.47
N HIS A 333 -23.80 19.16 -10.03
CA HIS A 333 -23.61 19.30 -11.49
C HIS A 333 -24.32 18.20 -12.27
N ARG A 334 -24.22 16.96 -11.81
CA ARG A 334 -24.86 15.77 -12.40
C ARG A 334 -26.38 15.82 -12.29
N LEU A 335 -26.92 16.32 -11.18
CA LEU A 335 -28.37 16.39 -10.94
C LEU A 335 -29.06 17.56 -11.66
N TYR A 336 -28.38 18.69 -11.88
CA TYR A 336 -29.05 19.93 -12.30
C TYR A 336 -28.62 20.49 -13.66
N ASN A 337 -27.45 20.12 -14.20
CA ASN A 337 -27.00 20.67 -15.48
C ASN A 337 -27.65 19.95 -16.69
N SER A 338 -28.60 20.63 -17.34
CA SER A 338 -29.36 20.11 -18.48
C SER A 338 -28.58 19.95 -19.79
N ASN A 339 -27.35 20.48 -19.89
CA ASN A 339 -26.55 20.47 -21.13
C ASN A 339 -25.73 19.19 -21.33
N VAL A 340 -25.82 18.24 -20.39
CA VAL A 340 -25.08 17.00 -20.45
C VAL A 340 -25.74 16.04 -21.45
N ASN A 341 -25.24 16.02 -22.69
CA ASN A 341 -25.61 15.06 -23.73
C ASN A 341 -25.23 13.60 -23.41
N HIS A 342 -24.64 13.34 -22.23
CA HIS A 342 -24.48 11.97 -21.74
C HIS A 342 -25.85 11.43 -21.34
N ARG A 343 -26.21 10.32 -21.97
CA ARG A 343 -27.30 9.44 -21.58
C ARG A 343 -26.91 8.69 -20.31
N GLU A 344 -26.58 9.43 -19.24
CA GLU A 344 -26.40 8.85 -17.92
C GLU A 344 -27.70 8.11 -17.56
N ARG A 345 -27.65 6.78 -17.50
CA ARG A 345 -28.75 5.97 -16.97
C ARG A 345 -28.76 6.09 -15.46
N ILE A 346 -29.17 7.25 -14.95
CA ILE A 346 -29.65 7.32 -13.58
C ILE A 346 -31.03 6.65 -13.53
N ASP A 347 -31.22 5.72 -12.58
CA ASP A 347 -32.54 5.16 -12.29
C ASP A 347 -33.48 6.29 -11.87
N SER A 348 -34.65 6.44 -12.50
CA SER A 348 -35.52 7.59 -12.27
C SER A 348 -36.05 7.67 -10.83
N VAL A 349 -36.17 6.53 -10.14
CA VAL A 349 -36.50 6.49 -8.71
C VAL A 349 -35.33 6.98 -7.86
N PHE A 350 -34.10 6.60 -8.24
CA PHE A 350 -32.88 7.05 -7.58
C PHE A 350 -32.61 8.55 -7.83
N GLU A 351 -32.82 9.06 -9.05
CA GLU A 351 -32.75 10.50 -9.35
C GLU A 351 -33.73 11.30 -8.49
N ALA A 352 -34.98 10.85 -8.38
CA ALA A 352 -35.98 11.50 -7.53
C ALA A 352 -35.55 11.50 -6.04
N TYR A 353 -34.95 10.39 -5.57
CA TYR A 353 -34.37 10.29 -4.23
C TYR A 353 -33.17 11.23 -4.03
N LEU A 354 -32.24 11.32 -5.00
CA LEU A 354 -31.11 12.25 -4.94
C LEU A 354 -31.59 13.71 -4.95
N ARG A 355 -32.54 14.08 -5.81
CA ARG A 355 -33.15 15.43 -5.86
C ARG A 355 -33.89 15.77 -4.56
N LEU A 356 -34.53 14.82 -3.88
CA LEU A 356 -35.20 15.06 -2.61
C LEU A 356 -34.20 15.41 -1.49
N ASN A 357 -33.05 14.75 -1.45
CA ASN A 357 -32.02 14.96 -0.41
C ASN A 357 -31.05 16.11 -0.75
N CYS A 358 -30.82 16.37 -2.04
CA CYS A 358 -29.98 17.44 -2.56
C CYS A 358 -30.83 18.38 -3.47
N PRO A 359 -31.73 19.20 -2.90
CA PRO A 359 -32.80 19.90 -3.63
C PRO A 359 -32.39 21.17 -4.40
N THR A 360 -31.09 21.50 -4.43
CA THR A 360 -30.59 22.76 -5.02
C THR A 360 -29.30 22.52 -5.79
N GLU A 361 -29.14 23.21 -6.92
CA GLU A 361 -27.92 23.21 -7.75
C GLU A 361 -26.71 23.77 -7.00
N VAL A 362 -26.94 24.79 -6.16
CA VAL A 362 -25.97 25.29 -5.19
C VAL A 362 -26.44 24.88 -3.80
N PRO A 363 -25.84 23.86 -3.16
CA PRO A 363 -26.25 23.42 -1.84
C PRO A 363 -26.14 24.55 -0.81
N ILE A 364 -27.19 24.69 0.02
CA ILE A 364 -27.26 25.70 1.09
C ILE A 364 -26.08 25.56 2.07
N THR A 365 -25.60 24.33 2.29
CA THR A 365 -24.38 24.07 3.05
C THR A 365 -23.58 22.92 2.44
N ASN A 366 -22.26 22.99 2.59
CA ASN A 366 -21.32 21.93 2.22
C ASN A 366 -21.48 20.65 3.09
N TYR A 367 -22.26 20.70 4.17
CA TYR A 367 -22.50 19.58 5.09
C TYR A 367 -23.65 18.66 4.68
N THR A 368 -24.36 18.97 3.59
CA THR A 368 -25.39 18.08 3.04
C THR A 368 -24.73 16.88 2.34
N PHE A 369 -25.09 15.67 2.76
CA PHE A 369 -24.53 14.42 2.26
C PHE A 369 -25.60 13.35 2.09
N ILE A 370 -25.27 12.31 1.32
CA ILE A 370 -26.10 11.14 1.05
C ILE A 370 -25.24 9.88 1.17
N VAL A 371 -25.83 8.77 1.63
CA VAL A 371 -25.15 7.48 1.74
C VAL A 371 -24.72 6.98 0.36
N SER A 372 -23.54 6.38 0.26
CA SER A 372 -22.96 5.99 -1.03
C SER A 372 -23.72 4.84 -1.70
N ASP A 373 -24.16 3.84 -0.92
CA ASP A 373 -24.98 2.71 -1.35
C ASP A 373 -25.91 2.24 -0.20
N LEU A 374 -26.61 1.11 -0.41
CA LEU A 374 -27.52 0.51 0.59
C LEU A 374 -26.82 -0.13 1.80
N THR A 375 -25.52 -0.43 1.71
CA THR A 375 -24.74 -1.16 2.72
C THR A 375 -23.57 -0.34 3.24
N SER A 376 -23.68 1.00 3.22
CA SER A 376 -22.59 2.00 3.36
C SER A 376 -21.67 1.98 4.59
N LEU A 377 -21.78 0.98 5.46
CA LEU A 377 -20.93 0.68 6.61
C LEU A 377 -20.19 -0.67 6.48
N ILE A 378 -20.51 -1.45 5.44
CA ILE A 378 -19.98 -2.78 5.13
C ILE A 378 -19.18 -2.65 3.83
N PHE A 379 -17.96 -3.20 3.80
CA PHE A 379 -17.15 -3.23 2.60
C PHE A 379 -17.52 -4.49 1.81
N ASP A 380 -18.43 -4.37 0.85
CA ASP A 380 -18.92 -5.49 0.03
C ASP A 380 -19.01 -5.12 -1.47
N ASN A 381 -19.72 -5.92 -2.28
CA ASN A 381 -19.86 -5.68 -3.72
C ASN A 381 -21.20 -5.05 -4.13
N GLN A 382 -22.02 -4.57 -3.19
CA GLN A 382 -23.32 -3.96 -3.45
C GLN A 382 -23.20 -2.70 -4.30
N TYR A 383 -22.16 -1.89 -4.07
CA TYR A 383 -21.77 -0.76 -4.95
C TYR A 383 -21.82 -1.12 -6.44
N TYR A 384 -21.24 -2.25 -6.88
CA TYR A 384 -21.24 -2.64 -8.29
C TYR A 384 -22.63 -3.06 -8.79
N ARG A 385 -23.48 -3.63 -7.93
CA ARG A 385 -24.87 -3.99 -8.26
C ARG A 385 -25.75 -2.76 -8.41
N ASP A 386 -25.57 -1.78 -7.53
CA ASP A 386 -26.28 -0.50 -7.56
C ASP A 386 -25.83 0.30 -8.79
N VAL A 387 -24.52 0.39 -9.06
CA VAL A 387 -23.96 0.96 -10.29
C VAL A 387 -24.56 0.35 -11.55
N MET A 388 -24.58 -0.99 -11.67
CA MET A 388 -25.17 -1.69 -12.83
C MET A 388 -26.69 -1.46 -12.97
N SER A 389 -27.35 -1.06 -11.88
CA SER A 389 -28.78 -0.72 -11.83
C SER A 389 -29.05 0.76 -12.09
N GLY A 390 -28.05 1.56 -12.47
CA GLY A 390 -28.18 3.00 -12.67
C GLY A 390 -28.18 3.82 -11.38
N ARG A 391 -27.61 3.28 -10.30
CA ARG A 391 -27.58 3.89 -8.95
C ARG A 391 -26.18 4.24 -8.47
N GLY A 392 -25.22 4.41 -9.38
CA GLY A 392 -23.94 5.05 -9.06
C GLY A 392 -24.16 6.49 -8.59
N LEU A 393 -23.40 6.97 -7.61
CA LEU A 393 -23.62 8.27 -6.96
C LEU A 393 -22.93 9.42 -7.71
N PHE A 394 -21.67 9.22 -8.07
CA PHE A 394 -20.90 10.14 -8.92
C PHE A 394 -21.08 9.79 -10.41
N SER A 395 -20.74 10.71 -11.33
CA SER A 395 -20.84 10.44 -12.77
C SER A 395 -19.96 9.26 -13.18
N ILE A 396 -18.71 9.18 -12.67
CA ILE A 396 -17.81 8.05 -12.93
C ILE A 396 -18.39 6.69 -12.55
N ASP A 397 -19.07 6.61 -11.39
CA ASP A 397 -19.69 5.37 -10.92
C ASP A 397 -20.69 4.86 -11.94
N SER A 398 -21.45 5.78 -12.56
CA SER A 398 -22.46 5.44 -13.57
C SER A 398 -21.83 5.16 -14.94
N ASP A 399 -20.87 5.98 -15.37
CA ASP A 399 -20.23 5.87 -16.67
C ASP A 399 -19.45 4.55 -16.83
N MET A 400 -18.80 4.06 -15.77
CA MET A 400 -18.07 2.79 -15.83
C MET A 400 -18.98 1.56 -16.01
N SER A 401 -20.29 1.68 -15.74
CA SER A 401 -21.28 0.64 -16.07
C SER A 401 -21.68 0.61 -17.55
N MET A 402 -21.29 1.63 -18.31
CA MET A 402 -21.67 1.85 -19.71
C MET A 402 -20.46 1.86 -20.67
N ASP A 403 -19.26 2.19 -20.19
CA ASP A 403 -18.02 2.16 -20.99
C ASP A 403 -17.61 0.71 -21.36
N PRO A 404 -17.44 0.37 -22.66
CA PRO A 404 -17.14 -0.98 -23.10
C PRO A 404 -15.89 -1.63 -22.48
N ARG A 405 -14.93 -0.83 -22.00
CA ARG A 405 -13.70 -1.32 -21.34
C ARG A 405 -13.97 -1.79 -19.92
N THR A 406 -14.94 -1.19 -19.22
CA THR A 406 -15.19 -1.43 -17.79
C THR A 406 -16.45 -2.23 -17.52
N VAL A 407 -17.48 -2.20 -18.39
CA VAL A 407 -18.73 -2.99 -18.22
C VAL A 407 -18.48 -4.47 -17.86
N PRO A 408 -17.53 -5.21 -18.52
CA PRO A 408 -17.30 -6.61 -18.18
C PRO A 408 -16.73 -6.80 -16.77
N ILE A 409 -15.91 -5.85 -16.32
CA ILE A 409 -15.25 -5.85 -15.00
C ILE A 409 -16.28 -5.54 -13.91
N VAL A 410 -17.06 -4.46 -14.09
CA VAL A 410 -18.12 -4.05 -13.15
C VAL A 410 -19.14 -5.19 -12.96
N ARG A 411 -19.57 -5.84 -14.04
CA ARG A 411 -20.45 -7.03 -13.96
C ARG A 411 -19.80 -8.15 -13.14
N ARG A 412 -18.55 -8.49 -13.42
CA ARG A 412 -17.83 -9.57 -12.73
C ARG A 412 -17.68 -9.28 -11.23
N PHE A 413 -17.40 -8.04 -10.84
CA PHE A 413 -17.36 -7.66 -9.42
C PHE A 413 -18.72 -7.69 -8.75
N ALA A 414 -19.82 -7.35 -9.43
CA ALA A 414 -21.18 -7.47 -8.90
C ALA A 414 -21.64 -8.93 -8.69
N GLU A 415 -21.15 -9.85 -9.53
CA GLU A 415 -21.41 -11.29 -9.49
C GLU A 415 -20.52 -12.03 -8.47
N ASP A 416 -19.22 -11.66 -8.38
CA ASP A 416 -18.22 -12.34 -7.56
C ASP A 416 -17.48 -11.36 -6.61
N GLN A 417 -17.93 -11.32 -5.35
CA GLN A 417 -17.32 -10.52 -4.29
C GLN A 417 -15.91 -11.00 -3.92
N ALA A 418 -15.63 -12.30 -4.01
CA ALA A 418 -14.30 -12.82 -3.67
C ALA A 418 -13.26 -12.37 -4.72
N TYR A 419 -13.66 -12.35 -6.00
CA TYR A 419 -12.84 -11.80 -7.07
C TYR A 419 -12.66 -10.28 -6.94
N PHE A 420 -13.70 -9.51 -6.61
CA PHE A 420 -13.57 -8.10 -6.26
C PHE A 420 -12.54 -7.88 -5.15
N PHE A 421 -12.68 -8.59 -4.03
CA PHE A 421 -11.76 -8.50 -2.89
C PHE A 421 -10.31 -8.86 -3.27
N GLN A 422 -10.11 -9.84 -4.15
CA GLN A 422 -8.78 -10.20 -4.67
C GLN A 422 -8.15 -9.05 -5.47
N VAL A 423 -8.87 -8.46 -6.42
CA VAL A 423 -8.33 -7.36 -7.24
C VAL A 423 -8.17 -6.08 -6.42
N PHE A 424 -9.11 -5.77 -5.52
CA PHE A 424 -8.99 -4.65 -4.59
C PHE A 424 -7.73 -4.78 -3.72
N SER A 425 -7.45 -5.99 -3.21
CA SER A 425 -6.23 -6.24 -2.43
C SER A 425 -4.96 -5.97 -3.26
N SER A 426 -4.91 -6.41 -4.52
CA SER A 426 -3.79 -6.10 -5.44
C SER A 426 -3.62 -4.60 -5.64
N ALA A 427 -4.72 -3.90 -5.97
CA ALA A 427 -4.71 -2.47 -6.23
C ALA A 427 -4.33 -1.64 -5.00
N PHE A 428 -4.82 -2.02 -3.81
CA PHE A 428 -4.49 -1.39 -2.53
C PHE A 428 -3.01 -1.59 -2.18
N VAL A 429 -2.45 -2.78 -2.38
CA VAL A 429 -1.02 -3.03 -2.19
C VAL A 429 -0.20 -2.18 -3.15
N LYS A 430 -0.54 -2.12 -4.44
CA LYS A 430 0.17 -1.25 -5.40
C LYS A 430 0.09 0.23 -5.04
N LEU A 431 -1.11 0.75 -4.73
CA LEU A 431 -1.31 2.13 -4.32
C LEU A 431 -0.47 2.47 -3.09
N SER A 432 -0.60 1.66 -2.04
CA SER A 432 0.14 1.86 -0.79
C SER A 432 1.65 1.63 -0.94
N SER A 433 2.12 0.91 -1.96
CA SER A 433 3.56 0.72 -2.26
C SER A 433 4.22 1.93 -2.93
N ALA A 434 3.45 2.96 -3.31
CA ALA A 434 4.01 4.17 -3.90
C ALA A 434 4.88 4.91 -2.88
N VAL A 435 6.19 4.95 -3.11
CA VAL A 435 7.17 5.68 -2.28
C VAL A 435 7.52 7.03 -2.92
N ASN A 436 7.73 8.03 -2.07
CA ASN A 436 8.26 9.32 -2.49
C ASN A 436 9.72 9.15 -2.98
N PRO A 437 10.03 9.48 -4.26
CA PRO A 437 11.38 9.31 -4.81
C PRO A 437 12.41 10.31 -4.23
N GLU A 438 11.96 11.41 -3.62
CA GLU A 438 12.80 12.41 -2.96
C GLU A 438 13.21 11.98 -1.54
N GLY A 439 12.70 10.83 -1.07
CA GLY A 439 12.95 10.31 0.26
C GLY A 439 11.97 10.86 1.30
N GLY A 440 12.50 11.33 2.43
CA GLY A 440 11.70 11.83 3.54
C GLY A 440 12.31 11.50 4.90
N GLU A 441 11.53 11.74 5.96
CA GLU A 441 11.92 11.52 7.35
C GLU A 441 10.95 10.58 8.10
N ILE A 442 11.16 10.41 9.40
CA ILE A 442 10.14 9.89 10.31
C ILE A 442 9.77 11.07 11.20
N ARG A 443 8.60 11.67 10.96
CA ARG A 443 8.14 12.81 11.78
C ARG A 443 7.81 12.33 13.19
N ARG A 444 8.09 13.15 14.20
CA ARG A 444 7.60 12.89 15.57
C ARG A 444 6.13 13.29 15.74
N GLU A 445 5.71 14.36 15.07
CA GLU A 445 4.33 14.83 15.02
C GLU A 445 3.85 14.87 13.58
N CYS A 446 2.76 14.18 13.24
CA CYS A 446 2.33 14.04 11.84
C CYS A 446 1.92 15.34 11.14
N ARG A 447 1.79 16.45 11.88
CA ARG A 447 1.36 17.75 11.35
C ARG A 447 2.51 18.64 10.91
N ARG A 448 3.74 18.31 11.30
CA ARG A 448 4.89 19.20 11.17
C ARG A 448 6.13 18.39 10.82
N ILE A 449 6.94 18.91 9.89
CA ILE A 449 8.28 18.38 9.69
C ILE A 449 9.11 18.67 10.96
N ASN A 450 10.08 17.81 11.26
CA ASN A 450 10.89 17.88 12.49
C ASN A 450 11.65 19.21 12.71
#